data_AF-A0A7Y2C3L1-F1
#
_entry.id   AF-A0A7Y2C3L1-F1
#
_cell.length_a   1.000
_cell.length_b   1.000
_cell.length_c   1.000
_cell.angle_alpha   90.00
_cell.angle_beta   90.00
_cell.angle_gamma   90.00
#
_symmetry.space_group_name_H-M   'P 1'
#
loop_
_entity.id
_entity.type
_entity.pdbx_description
1 polymer ?
#
loop_
_entity_poly.entity_id
_entity_poly.type
_entity_poly.pdbx_seq_one_letter_code
_entity_poly.pdbx_strand_id
1 'polypeptide(L)'
;MKKLAFYILLGSLLLGFSSPNHIQEPAELKDLIQELKKDRRGPYKDIRWFCPDGSINLPKVYCNQPGGIQHARLKDEVEVLGKRQHIFWGEILAAADRTEFWDKDNNNSRIKQYQLTKYLQRIDDGWILRKGQYYRGAFQVEDEEAWGIDFLKRLIFSDDLLQKKYFLVRQAAKDIPHKGEKYRTEQVWAVSKYINDCYPDFMELRVKIHGQPDEKDVQRVIDFKNEHLMELSDDLLEKFDELINHMELLYAPSNLKTLRKYLIHLKPHTSLRKSLDDYVRTFANDPPSAAKLMATAERLQEIREKMTTISGRTGRLALLDISIALEEMFYVEIASWQPDSLDELLDKICYTGLAASGTGFLEPWEWEALEGQLTLPLDGHFYLEDLLTHLEAARRLVEWGSQMPRATYQDVVELYNSFEPLAEGFYDERVRNSSLLALGEDVARLGKFVNKRSGLATQLMNLEDKSGVRGLNPGYAIGELVVVDKTVVDMAVDDKKIYVFNRPPVDLKPISGIAS
;
A
#
# COMPACT_ATOMS: atom_id res chain seq x y z
N MET A 1 -65.16 -40.61 36.49
CA MET A 1 -64.64 -41.37 35.32
C MET A 1 -64.63 -40.45 34.10
N LYS A 2 -63.55 -40.53 33.30
CA LYS A 2 -63.28 -39.88 32.00
C LYS A 2 -62.68 -38.46 32.01
N LYS A 3 -61.34 -38.50 32.05
CA LYS A 3 -60.32 -37.70 31.34
C LYS A 3 -60.84 -36.75 30.24
N LEU A 4 -60.35 -35.51 30.25
CA LEU A 4 -59.69 -34.89 29.10
C LEU A 4 -58.79 -33.74 29.57
N ALA A 5 -57.48 -33.95 29.51
CA ALA A 5 -56.47 -32.93 29.72
C ALA A 5 -56.24 -32.22 28.38
N PHE A 6 -56.41 -30.90 28.33
CA PHE A 6 -56.11 -30.07 27.18
C PHE A 6 -54.76 -29.39 27.42
N TYR A 7 -53.71 -29.91 26.79
CA TYR A 7 -52.41 -29.25 26.73
C TYR A 7 -52.48 -28.15 25.67
N ILE A 8 -52.43 -26.89 26.09
CA ILE A 8 -52.17 -25.76 25.19
C ILE A 8 -50.66 -25.72 24.97
N LEU A 9 -50.24 -26.15 23.78
CA LEU A 9 -48.88 -26.00 23.29
C LEU A 9 -48.69 -24.54 22.89
N LEU A 10 -48.01 -23.75 23.73
CA LEU A 10 -47.59 -22.39 23.38
C LEU A 10 -46.38 -22.51 22.44
N GLY A 11 -46.64 -22.58 21.14
CA GLY A 11 -45.60 -22.52 20.11
C GLY A 11 -45.06 -21.10 20.00
N SER A 12 -43.90 -20.85 20.61
CA SER A 12 -43.11 -19.64 20.38
C SER A 12 -42.52 -19.68 18.97
N LEU A 13 -43.26 -19.17 17.99
CA LEU A 13 -42.67 -18.68 16.74
C LEU A 13 -41.93 -17.38 17.05
N LEU A 14 -40.65 -17.49 17.41
CA LEU A 14 -39.70 -16.39 17.26
C LEU A 14 -39.41 -16.26 15.76
N LEU A 15 -40.30 -15.58 15.06
CA LEU A 15 -39.96 -14.97 13.77
C LEU A 15 -38.94 -13.88 14.08
N GLY A 16 -37.67 -14.16 13.78
CA GLY A 16 -36.61 -13.16 13.77
C GLY A 16 -36.94 -12.13 12.71
N PHE A 17 -37.61 -11.05 13.12
CA PHE A 17 -37.72 -9.84 12.32
C PHE A 17 -36.33 -9.22 12.27
N SER A 18 -35.61 -9.43 11.16
CA SER A 18 -34.45 -8.62 10.83
C SER A 18 -34.92 -7.18 10.67
N SER A 19 -34.52 -6.32 11.61
CA SER A 19 -34.86 -4.91 11.55
C SER A 19 -34.27 -4.30 10.28
N PRO A 20 -35.03 -3.51 9.50
CA PRO A 20 -34.56 -2.96 8.23
C PRO A 20 -33.35 -2.02 8.35
N ASN A 21 -32.98 -1.61 9.58
CA ASN A 21 -31.84 -0.74 9.89
C ASN A 21 -30.77 -1.40 10.79
N HIS A 22 -30.65 -2.73 10.81
CA HIS A 22 -29.59 -3.38 11.58
C HIS A 22 -28.20 -2.99 11.05
N ILE A 23 -27.41 -2.34 11.91
CA ILE A 23 -25.96 -2.10 11.74
C ILE A 23 -25.28 -3.29 12.41
N GLN A 24 -24.40 -3.95 11.68
CA GLN A 24 -23.66 -5.11 12.20
C GLN A 24 -22.64 -4.67 13.24
N GLU A 25 -22.69 -5.28 14.41
CA GLU A 25 -21.72 -5.05 15.47
C GLU A 25 -20.35 -5.68 15.10
N PRO A 26 -19.23 -5.21 15.66
CA PRO A 26 -17.89 -5.73 15.33
C PRO A 26 -17.73 -7.25 15.49
N ALA A 27 -18.48 -7.89 16.39
CA ALA A 27 -18.51 -9.34 16.53
C ALA A 27 -19.14 -10.05 15.32
N GLU A 28 -20.24 -9.50 14.79
CA GLU A 28 -20.92 -10.04 13.60
C GLU A 28 -20.03 -9.91 12.35
N LEU A 29 -19.30 -8.79 12.24
CA LEU A 29 -18.32 -8.58 11.16
C LEU A 29 -17.16 -9.59 11.24
N LYS A 30 -16.67 -9.89 12.45
CA LYS A 30 -15.63 -10.92 12.67
C LYS A 30 -16.12 -12.30 12.20
N ASP A 31 -17.33 -12.66 12.57
CA ASP A 31 -17.92 -13.95 12.18
C ASP A 31 -18.09 -14.03 10.65
N LEU A 32 -18.61 -12.97 10.03
CA LEU A 32 -18.74 -12.89 8.57
C LEU A 32 -17.38 -13.01 7.87
N ILE A 33 -16.33 -12.34 8.37
CA ILE A 33 -14.97 -12.49 7.82
C ILE A 33 -14.52 -13.97 7.85
N GLN A 34 -14.75 -14.68 8.96
CA GLN A 34 -14.38 -16.10 9.06
C GLN A 34 -15.19 -17.00 8.13
N GLU A 35 -16.46 -16.69 7.91
CA GLU A 35 -17.30 -17.38 6.93
C GLU A 35 -16.78 -17.16 5.50
N LEU A 36 -16.51 -15.90 5.13
CA LEU A 36 -15.99 -15.56 3.81
C LEU A 36 -14.62 -16.21 3.55
N LYS A 37 -13.71 -16.22 4.54
CA LYS A 37 -12.41 -16.92 4.46
C LYS A 37 -12.56 -18.41 4.12
N LYS A 38 -13.63 -19.06 4.58
CA LYS A 38 -13.90 -20.50 4.38
C LYS A 38 -14.74 -20.80 3.14
N ASP A 39 -15.41 -19.81 2.57
CA ASP A 39 -16.27 -19.95 1.41
C ASP A 39 -15.45 -20.05 0.12
N ARG A 40 -15.80 -21.02 -0.76
CA ARG A 40 -15.13 -21.25 -2.04
C ARG A 40 -15.20 -20.06 -3.00
N ARG A 41 -16.15 -19.14 -2.80
CA ARG A 41 -16.34 -17.92 -3.57
C ARG A 41 -15.99 -16.66 -2.76
N GLY A 42 -15.63 -16.79 -1.48
CA GLY A 42 -15.43 -15.65 -0.59
C GLY A 42 -16.64 -14.70 -0.58
N PRO A 43 -16.47 -13.40 -0.86
CA PRO A 43 -17.53 -12.40 -0.91
C PRO A 43 -18.41 -12.48 -2.17
N TYR A 44 -18.13 -13.39 -3.11
CA TYR A 44 -18.84 -13.48 -4.38
C TYR A 44 -20.03 -14.44 -4.34
N LYS A 45 -21.12 -14.03 -4.99
CA LYS A 45 -22.37 -14.78 -5.11
C LYS A 45 -22.33 -15.69 -6.32
N ASP A 46 -22.33 -15.11 -7.51
CA ASP A 46 -22.27 -15.82 -8.79
C ASP A 46 -21.78 -14.91 -9.92
N ILE A 47 -21.37 -15.50 -11.03
CA ILE A 47 -20.90 -14.77 -12.21
C ILE A 47 -22.09 -14.41 -13.10
N ARG A 48 -22.04 -13.23 -13.70
CA ARG A 48 -23.02 -12.73 -14.64
C ARG A 48 -22.35 -11.94 -15.76
N TRP A 49 -23.04 -11.85 -16.89
CA TRP A 49 -22.75 -10.87 -17.93
C TRP A 49 -23.56 -9.61 -17.65
N PHE A 50 -22.89 -8.47 -17.61
CA PHE A 50 -23.50 -7.15 -17.47
C PHE A 50 -23.48 -6.47 -18.83
N CYS A 51 -24.65 -6.32 -19.42
CA CYS A 51 -24.78 -5.90 -20.81
C CYS A 51 -24.97 -4.38 -20.94
N PRO A 52 -24.56 -3.77 -22.06
CA PRO A 52 -24.70 -2.32 -22.27
C PRO A 52 -26.14 -1.81 -22.25
N ASP A 53 -27.12 -2.66 -22.52
CA ASP A 53 -28.56 -2.37 -22.44
C ASP A 53 -29.12 -2.46 -21.01
N GLY A 54 -28.27 -2.73 -20.02
CA GLY A 54 -28.64 -2.90 -18.61
C GLY A 54 -29.13 -4.31 -18.26
N SER A 55 -29.18 -5.25 -19.21
CA SER A 55 -29.56 -6.62 -18.91
C SER A 55 -28.45 -7.36 -18.15
N ILE A 56 -28.85 -8.28 -17.29
CA ILE A 56 -27.94 -9.16 -16.55
C ILE A 56 -28.18 -10.60 -16.99
N ASN A 57 -27.24 -11.14 -17.76
CA ASN A 57 -27.37 -12.46 -18.37
C ASN A 57 -26.57 -13.51 -17.59
N LEU A 58 -26.97 -14.79 -17.72
CA LEU A 58 -26.19 -15.91 -17.18
C LEU A 58 -24.82 -16.01 -17.89
N PRO A 59 -23.77 -16.58 -17.27
CA PRO A 59 -22.42 -16.64 -17.84
C PRO A 59 -22.30 -17.24 -19.25
N LYS A 60 -23.24 -18.12 -19.62
CA LYS A 60 -23.29 -18.81 -20.93
C LYS A 60 -24.17 -18.09 -21.97
N VAL A 61 -24.80 -16.98 -21.58
CA VAL A 61 -25.69 -16.19 -22.43
C VAL A 61 -25.00 -14.85 -22.67
N TYR A 62 -24.43 -14.69 -23.87
CA TYR A 62 -23.76 -13.46 -24.25
C TYR A 62 -24.74 -12.28 -24.31
N CYS A 63 -24.19 -11.08 -24.17
CA CYS A 63 -24.94 -9.86 -24.45
C CYS A 63 -25.31 -9.79 -25.93
N ASN A 64 -26.48 -9.23 -26.22
CA ASN A 64 -26.94 -9.03 -27.60
C ASN A 64 -26.10 -7.97 -28.35
N GLN A 65 -25.31 -7.19 -27.61
CA GLN A 65 -24.43 -6.15 -28.12
C GLN A 65 -23.00 -6.34 -27.57
N PRO A 66 -21.97 -5.97 -28.33
CA PRO A 66 -20.59 -5.98 -27.85
C PRO A 66 -20.39 -4.96 -26.72
N GLY A 67 -19.41 -5.21 -25.85
CA GLY A 67 -19.08 -4.33 -24.71
C GLY A 67 -19.73 -4.72 -23.39
N GLY A 68 -20.37 -5.89 -23.31
CA GLY A 68 -20.70 -6.49 -22.02
C GLY A 68 -19.44 -6.88 -21.26
N ILE A 69 -19.51 -6.87 -19.93
CA ILE A 69 -18.42 -7.24 -19.03
C ILE A 69 -18.88 -8.42 -18.18
N GLN A 70 -18.05 -9.46 -18.04
CA GLN A 70 -18.35 -10.59 -17.17
C GLN A 70 -17.60 -10.44 -15.85
N HIS A 71 -18.34 -10.44 -14.75
CA HIS A 71 -17.73 -10.45 -13.42
C HIS A 71 -18.67 -11.11 -12.40
N ALA A 72 -18.16 -11.32 -11.18
CA ALA A 72 -18.96 -11.78 -10.07
C ALA A 72 -19.91 -10.69 -9.56
N ARG A 73 -21.07 -11.10 -9.04
CA ARG A 73 -21.85 -10.31 -8.09
C ARG A 73 -21.35 -10.52 -6.68
N LEU A 74 -21.49 -9.51 -5.84
CA LEU A 74 -21.26 -9.65 -4.40
C LEU A 74 -22.42 -10.41 -3.76
N LYS A 75 -22.14 -11.06 -2.63
CA LYS A 75 -23.17 -11.63 -1.76
C LYS A 75 -24.02 -10.53 -1.14
N ASP A 76 -25.28 -10.83 -0.86
CA ASP A 76 -26.27 -9.82 -0.45
C ASP A 76 -25.84 -9.17 0.89
N GLU A 77 -25.30 -9.96 1.81
CA GLU A 77 -24.74 -9.52 3.07
C GLU A 77 -23.56 -8.55 2.89
N VAL A 78 -22.72 -8.76 1.88
CA VAL A 78 -21.56 -7.89 1.57
C VAL A 78 -22.01 -6.60 0.88
N GLU A 79 -22.98 -6.66 -0.04
CA GLU A 79 -23.55 -5.43 -0.64
C GLU A 79 -24.24 -4.55 0.41
N VAL A 80 -24.93 -5.18 1.37
CA VAL A 80 -25.62 -4.47 2.45
C VAL A 80 -24.62 -3.74 3.34
N LEU A 81 -23.43 -4.30 3.59
CA LEU A 81 -22.36 -3.62 4.33
C LEU A 81 -21.94 -2.31 3.67
N GLY A 82 -21.67 -2.34 2.37
CA GLY A 82 -21.28 -1.13 1.62
C GLY A 82 -22.38 -0.07 1.65
N LYS A 83 -23.65 -0.47 1.45
CA LYS A 83 -24.79 0.45 1.40
C LYS A 83 -25.17 1.03 2.76
N ARG A 84 -25.00 0.29 3.86
CA ARG A 84 -25.50 0.69 5.19
C ARG A 84 -24.43 1.21 6.14
N GLN A 85 -23.21 0.70 6.03
CA GLN A 85 -22.12 0.96 6.97
C GLN A 85 -20.87 1.51 6.29
N HIS A 86 -20.92 1.70 4.97
CA HIS A 86 -19.80 2.20 4.18
C HIS A 86 -18.55 1.30 4.30
N ILE A 87 -18.77 -0.02 4.42
CA ILE A 87 -17.72 -1.05 4.47
C ILE A 87 -17.73 -1.82 3.14
N PHE A 88 -16.63 -1.74 2.38
CA PHE A 88 -16.53 -2.27 1.02
C PHE A 88 -15.54 -3.43 0.94
N TRP A 89 -16.06 -4.64 0.74
CA TRP A 89 -15.28 -5.87 0.64
C TRP A 89 -15.47 -6.55 -0.72
N GLY A 90 -14.41 -7.16 -1.24
CA GLY A 90 -14.47 -7.89 -2.51
C GLY A 90 -14.68 -6.99 -3.72
N GLU A 91 -14.21 -5.74 -3.65
CA GLU A 91 -14.40 -4.75 -4.72
C GLU A 91 -13.93 -5.26 -6.09
N ILE A 92 -14.79 -5.15 -7.09
CA ILE A 92 -14.53 -5.46 -8.51
C ILE A 92 -14.47 -4.11 -9.23
N LEU A 93 -13.28 -3.67 -9.63
CA LEU A 93 -13.11 -2.32 -10.17
C LEU A 93 -13.88 -2.16 -11.48
N ALA A 94 -13.87 -3.18 -12.34
CA ALA A 94 -14.60 -3.15 -13.61
C ALA A 94 -16.11 -2.87 -13.45
N ALA A 95 -16.66 -3.20 -12.28
CA ALA A 95 -18.07 -2.98 -11.91
C ALA A 95 -18.31 -1.67 -11.13
N ALA A 96 -17.26 -1.05 -10.59
CA ALA A 96 -17.37 0.09 -9.71
C ALA A 96 -17.61 1.41 -10.46
N ASP A 97 -18.49 2.26 -9.95
CA ASP A 97 -18.53 3.66 -10.40
C ASP A 97 -17.27 4.39 -9.92
N ARG A 98 -16.65 5.16 -10.82
CA ARG A 98 -15.38 5.84 -10.56
C ARG A 98 -15.51 6.98 -9.55
N THR A 99 -16.66 7.65 -9.51
CA THR A 99 -16.92 8.74 -8.58
C THR A 99 -17.20 8.18 -7.19
N GLU A 100 -18.05 7.16 -7.11
CA GLU A 100 -18.33 6.44 -5.86
C GLU A 100 -17.09 5.73 -5.31
N PHE A 101 -16.23 5.19 -6.18
CA PHE A 101 -14.96 4.58 -5.74
C PHE A 101 -13.96 5.62 -5.22
N TRP A 102 -13.88 6.79 -5.85
CA TRP A 102 -13.07 7.89 -5.32
C TRP A 102 -13.62 8.41 -3.99
N ASP A 103 -14.95 8.37 -3.79
CA ASP A 103 -15.60 8.54 -2.49
C ASP A 103 -15.22 9.85 -1.78
N LYS A 104 -15.21 10.95 -2.54
CA LYS A 104 -14.73 12.25 -2.07
C LYS A 104 -15.43 12.73 -0.79
N ASP A 105 -16.74 12.49 -0.67
CA ASP A 105 -17.56 13.00 0.42
C ASP A 105 -17.31 12.26 1.75
N ASN A 106 -16.75 11.05 1.70
CA ASN A 106 -16.35 10.28 2.87
C ASN A 106 -14.82 10.20 2.99
N ASN A 107 -14.13 11.30 2.70
CA ASN A 107 -12.66 11.41 2.77
C ASN A 107 -11.93 10.29 2.01
N ASN A 108 -12.45 9.89 0.84
CA ASN A 108 -11.88 8.83 0.02
C ASN A 108 -11.85 7.45 0.69
N SER A 109 -12.81 7.16 1.59
CA SER A 109 -12.84 5.94 2.38
C SER A 109 -12.85 4.67 1.53
N ARG A 110 -13.67 4.60 0.46
CA ARG A 110 -13.77 3.39 -0.38
C ARG A 110 -12.45 2.98 -1.05
N ILE A 111 -11.73 3.92 -1.67
CA ILE A 111 -10.41 3.62 -2.27
C ILE A 111 -9.37 3.26 -1.20
N LYS A 112 -9.38 3.92 -0.04
CA LYS A 112 -8.51 3.56 1.08
C LYS A 112 -8.80 2.14 1.61
N GLN A 113 -10.07 1.76 1.70
CA GLN A 113 -10.50 0.41 2.07
C GLN A 113 -10.06 -0.63 1.04
N TYR A 114 -10.11 -0.31 -0.25
CA TYR A 114 -9.56 -1.15 -1.30
C TYR A 114 -8.07 -1.42 -1.07
N GLN A 115 -7.28 -0.37 -0.78
CA GLN A 115 -5.85 -0.50 -0.53
C GLN A 115 -5.52 -1.25 0.76
N LEU A 116 -6.28 -1.02 1.84
CA LEU A 116 -6.18 -1.80 3.08
C LEU A 116 -6.52 -3.28 2.84
N THR A 117 -7.56 -3.55 2.05
CA THR A 117 -7.96 -4.91 1.67
C THR A 117 -6.88 -5.60 0.84
N LYS A 118 -6.20 -4.89 -0.08
CA LYS A 118 -5.04 -5.41 -0.80
C LYS A 118 -3.89 -5.77 0.12
N TYR A 119 -3.60 -4.92 1.11
CA TYR A 119 -2.63 -5.26 2.16
C TYR A 119 -3.02 -6.52 2.93
N LEU A 120 -4.26 -6.62 3.42
CA LEU A 120 -4.74 -7.79 4.15
C LEU A 120 -4.65 -9.06 3.31
N GLN A 121 -5.00 -8.99 2.02
CA GLN A 121 -4.83 -10.09 1.08
C GLN A 121 -3.37 -10.55 0.97
N ARG A 122 -2.40 -9.61 0.96
CA ARG A 122 -0.97 -9.95 0.89
C ARG A 122 -0.48 -10.64 2.17
N ILE A 123 -0.90 -10.17 3.35
CA ILE A 123 -0.37 -10.66 4.63
C ILE A 123 -1.13 -11.87 5.21
N ASP A 124 -2.37 -12.10 4.80
CA ASP A 124 -3.26 -13.13 5.36
C ASP A 124 -3.77 -14.12 4.29
N ASP A 125 -2.90 -14.47 3.32
CA ASP A 125 -3.16 -15.46 2.26
C ASP A 125 -4.52 -15.26 1.59
N GLY A 126 -4.70 -14.10 0.97
CA GLY A 126 -5.94 -13.71 0.32
C GLY A 126 -7.02 -13.18 1.28
N TRP A 127 -6.81 -13.17 2.60
CA TRP A 127 -7.77 -12.67 3.60
C TRP A 127 -9.18 -13.25 3.36
N ILE A 128 -10.24 -12.44 3.23
CA ILE A 128 -11.62 -12.90 2.89
C ILE A 128 -11.73 -13.63 1.54
N LEU A 129 -10.68 -13.57 0.70
CA LEU A 129 -10.53 -14.32 -0.53
C LEU A 129 -9.64 -15.55 -0.38
N ARG A 130 -9.31 -16.02 0.82
CA ARG A 130 -8.41 -17.17 1.02
C ARG A 130 -8.74 -18.38 0.14
N LYS A 131 -10.02 -18.76 0.07
CA LYS A 131 -10.49 -19.73 -0.93
C LYS A 131 -11.07 -19.07 -2.18
N GLY A 132 -11.68 -17.90 -2.04
CA GLY A 132 -12.30 -17.15 -3.14
C GLY A 132 -11.32 -16.67 -4.23
N GLN A 133 -10.02 -16.59 -3.96
CA GLN A 133 -8.98 -16.23 -4.92
C GLN A 133 -8.85 -17.23 -6.08
N TYR A 134 -9.37 -18.44 -5.87
CA TYR A 134 -9.47 -19.50 -6.89
C TYR A 134 -10.85 -19.54 -7.56
N TYR A 135 -11.73 -18.55 -7.33
CA TYR A 135 -13.04 -18.50 -7.96
C TYR A 135 -12.95 -17.95 -9.39
N ARG A 136 -12.91 -18.87 -10.36
CA ARG A 136 -12.75 -18.57 -11.79
C ARG A 136 -13.84 -17.64 -12.31
N GLY A 137 -13.42 -16.54 -12.95
CA GLY A 137 -14.32 -15.60 -13.64
C GLY A 137 -14.94 -14.55 -12.70
N ALA A 138 -14.48 -14.46 -11.45
CA ALA A 138 -14.87 -13.38 -10.56
C ALA A 138 -14.45 -11.99 -11.08
N PHE A 139 -13.29 -11.95 -11.75
CA PHE A 139 -12.69 -10.77 -12.36
C PHE A 139 -12.16 -11.10 -13.75
N GLN A 140 -12.08 -10.08 -14.61
CA GLN A 140 -11.33 -10.10 -15.86
C GLN A 140 -10.25 -9.03 -15.78
N VAL A 141 -8.98 -9.42 -15.84
CA VAL A 141 -7.89 -8.47 -15.59
C VAL A 141 -7.88 -7.35 -16.62
N GLU A 142 -8.28 -7.63 -17.86
CA GLU A 142 -8.27 -6.63 -18.94
C GLU A 142 -9.29 -5.53 -18.67
N ASP A 143 -10.44 -5.90 -18.12
CA ASP A 143 -11.49 -4.95 -17.75
C ASP A 143 -11.11 -4.17 -16.48
N GLU A 144 -10.47 -4.82 -15.50
CA GLU A 144 -9.91 -4.16 -14.31
C GLU A 144 -8.80 -3.16 -14.69
N GLU A 145 -7.89 -3.54 -15.60
CA GLU A 145 -6.84 -2.67 -16.12
C GLU A 145 -7.39 -1.50 -16.94
N ALA A 146 -8.34 -1.77 -17.85
CA ALA A 146 -8.98 -0.72 -18.63
C ALA A 146 -9.71 0.27 -17.71
N TRP A 147 -10.38 -0.24 -16.67
CA TRP A 147 -11.00 0.59 -15.65
C TRP A 147 -9.97 1.43 -14.90
N GLY A 148 -8.88 0.82 -14.44
CA GLY A 148 -7.80 1.46 -13.68
C GLY A 148 -7.08 2.55 -14.46
N ILE A 149 -6.77 2.31 -15.74
CA ILE A 149 -6.18 3.31 -16.63
C ILE A 149 -7.08 4.54 -16.75
N ASP A 150 -8.38 4.33 -16.99
CA ASP A 150 -9.32 5.46 -17.11
C ASP A 150 -9.49 6.20 -15.78
N PHE A 151 -9.61 5.47 -14.67
CA PHE A 151 -9.74 6.02 -13.33
C PHE A 151 -8.53 6.90 -12.95
N LEU A 152 -7.32 6.36 -13.06
CA LEU A 152 -6.08 7.09 -12.74
C LEU A 152 -5.90 8.30 -13.65
N LYS A 153 -6.17 8.17 -14.96
CA LYS A 153 -6.13 9.31 -15.90
C LYS A 153 -7.10 10.43 -15.51
N ARG A 154 -8.24 10.12 -14.90
CA ARG A 154 -9.18 11.13 -14.39
C ARG A 154 -8.63 11.81 -13.14
N LEU A 155 -8.10 11.06 -12.18
CA LEU A 155 -7.53 11.61 -10.94
C LEU A 155 -6.36 12.55 -11.21
N ILE A 156 -5.35 12.08 -11.94
CA ILE A 156 -4.12 12.83 -12.19
C ILE A 156 -4.30 14.05 -13.12
N PHE A 157 -5.45 14.15 -13.79
CA PHE A 157 -5.74 15.31 -14.63
C PHE A 157 -6.13 16.55 -13.82
N SER A 158 -6.56 16.37 -12.56
CA SER A 158 -6.89 17.48 -11.69
C SER A 158 -5.65 17.94 -10.91
N ASP A 159 -5.19 19.15 -11.19
CA ASP A 159 -4.05 19.75 -10.47
C ASP A 159 -4.35 19.91 -8.98
N ASP A 160 -5.59 20.29 -8.63
CA ASP A 160 -6.04 20.42 -7.24
C ASP A 160 -5.97 19.09 -6.48
N LEU A 161 -6.44 17.99 -7.11
CA LEU A 161 -6.36 16.66 -6.50
C LEU A 161 -4.91 16.20 -6.36
N LEU A 162 -4.07 16.39 -7.38
CA LEU A 162 -2.66 16.05 -7.30
C LEU A 162 -1.93 16.83 -6.21
N GLN A 163 -2.21 18.12 -6.05
CA GLN A 163 -1.58 18.94 -5.01
C GLN A 163 -2.02 18.53 -3.60
N LYS A 164 -3.30 18.23 -3.38
CA LYS A 164 -3.84 17.95 -2.04
C LYS A 164 -3.77 16.49 -1.61
N LYS A 165 -3.68 15.56 -2.56
CA LYS A 165 -3.81 14.11 -2.32
C LYS A 165 -2.71 13.33 -3.05
N TYR A 166 -1.55 13.95 -3.31
CA TYR A 166 -0.44 13.35 -4.06
C TYR A 166 -0.09 11.95 -3.55
N PHE A 167 0.11 11.83 -2.23
CA PHE A 167 0.43 10.57 -1.58
C PHE A 167 -0.64 9.51 -1.83
N LEU A 168 -1.92 9.81 -1.57
CA LEU A 168 -3.03 8.88 -1.78
C LEU A 168 -3.13 8.43 -3.25
N VAL A 169 -3.03 9.36 -4.20
CA VAL A 169 -3.09 9.04 -5.64
C VAL A 169 -1.93 8.13 -6.05
N ARG A 170 -0.72 8.40 -5.54
CA ARG A 170 0.45 7.57 -5.81
C ARG A 170 0.31 6.17 -5.22
N GLN A 171 -0.14 6.06 -3.96
CA GLN A 171 -0.41 4.76 -3.35
C GLN A 171 -1.50 4.00 -4.09
N ALA A 172 -2.55 4.68 -4.55
CA ALA A 172 -3.61 4.08 -5.35
C ALA A 172 -3.08 3.52 -6.67
N ALA A 173 -2.18 4.23 -7.36
CA ALA A 173 -1.55 3.73 -8.57
C ALA A 173 -0.70 2.47 -8.31
N LYS A 174 -0.09 2.30 -7.13
CA LYS A 174 0.60 1.04 -6.79
C LYS A 174 -0.36 -0.16 -6.66
N ASP A 175 -1.59 0.05 -6.16
CA ASP A 175 -2.54 -1.01 -5.85
C ASP A 175 -3.61 -1.27 -6.95
N ILE A 176 -3.84 -0.30 -7.85
CA ILE A 176 -4.82 -0.39 -8.96
C ILE A 176 -4.12 -0.97 -10.21
N PRO A 177 -4.66 -2.02 -10.85
CA PRO A 177 -4.10 -2.55 -12.08
C PRO A 177 -4.24 -1.54 -13.24
N HIS A 178 -3.13 -1.22 -13.90
CA HIS A 178 -3.13 -0.25 -15.02
C HIS A 178 -1.89 -0.33 -15.95
N LYS A 179 -0.95 -1.25 -15.71
CA LYS A 179 0.36 -1.28 -16.41
C LYS A 179 0.27 -1.90 -17.81
N GLY A 180 -0.83 -2.57 -18.17
CA GLY A 180 -1.10 -2.98 -19.55
C GLY A 180 -0.01 -3.87 -20.12
N GLU A 181 0.59 -4.74 -19.30
CA GLU A 181 1.63 -5.70 -19.71
C GLU A 181 1.03 -6.88 -20.46
N LYS A 182 0.19 -6.56 -21.45
CA LYS A 182 -0.67 -7.50 -22.16
C LYS A 182 0.13 -8.65 -22.76
N TYR A 183 1.27 -8.36 -23.38
CA TYR A 183 2.09 -9.38 -24.04
C TYR A 183 2.73 -10.40 -23.09
N ARG A 184 3.23 -9.96 -21.92
CA ARG A 184 3.84 -10.87 -20.93
C ARG A 184 2.78 -11.68 -20.19
N THR A 185 1.68 -11.02 -19.86
CA THR A 185 0.53 -11.67 -19.22
C THR A 185 -0.12 -12.70 -20.17
N GLU A 186 -0.20 -12.41 -21.47
CA GLU A 186 -0.63 -13.36 -22.51
C GLU A 186 0.26 -14.60 -22.59
N GLN A 187 1.58 -14.47 -22.42
CA GLN A 187 2.51 -15.61 -22.39
C GLN A 187 2.29 -16.47 -21.15
N VAL A 188 2.22 -15.87 -19.96
CA VAL A 188 1.88 -16.56 -18.70
C VAL A 188 0.54 -17.30 -18.86
N TRP A 189 -0.46 -16.69 -19.50
CA TRP A 189 -1.76 -17.31 -19.75
C TRP A 189 -1.74 -18.45 -20.73
N ALA A 190 -1.02 -18.31 -21.84
CA ALA A 190 -0.91 -19.34 -22.86
C ALA A 190 -0.22 -20.58 -22.29
N VAL A 191 0.89 -20.40 -21.58
CA VAL A 191 1.67 -21.50 -21.00
C VAL A 191 0.90 -22.14 -19.84
N SER A 192 0.33 -21.35 -18.91
CA SER A 192 -0.49 -21.90 -17.81
C SER A 192 -1.73 -22.66 -18.31
N LYS A 193 -2.32 -22.22 -19.43
CA LYS A 193 -3.40 -22.97 -20.09
C LYS A 193 -2.91 -24.30 -20.64
N TYR A 194 -1.79 -24.32 -21.37
CA TYR A 194 -1.23 -25.56 -21.89
C TYR A 194 -0.91 -26.56 -20.78
N ILE A 195 -0.23 -26.11 -19.71
CA ILE A 195 0.09 -26.95 -18.53
C ILE A 195 -1.19 -27.58 -17.97
N ASN A 196 -2.23 -26.78 -17.77
CA ASN A 196 -3.50 -27.29 -17.25
C ASN A 196 -4.22 -28.25 -18.21
N ASP A 197 -4.20 -27.98 -19.51
CA ASP A 197 -4.85 -28.84 -20.51
C ASP A 197 -4.18 -30.23 -20.56
N CYS A 198 -2.88 -30.30 -20.27
CA CYS A 198 -2.09 -31.52 -20.19
C CYS A 198 -2.07 -32.16 -18.78
N TYR A 199 -2.15 -31.36 -17.72
CA TYR A 199 -2.12 -31.77 -16.32
C TYR A 199 -3.21 -31.05 -15.51
N PRO A 200 -4.45 -31.61 -15.47
CA PRO A 200 -5.62 -30.95 -14.91
C PRO A 200 -5.53 -30.56 -13.42
N ASP A 201 -4.64 -31.19 -12.66
CA ASP A 201 -4.43 -30.87 -11.24
C ASP A 201 -3.85 -29.46 -11.05
N PHE A 202 -3.26 -28.86 -12.10
CA PHE A 202 -2.81 -27.46 -12.11
C PHE A 202 -3.95 -26.42 -12.18
N MET A 203 -5.22 -26.85 -12.29
CA MET A 203 -6.36 -25.96 -12.51
C MET A 203 -6.51 -24.88 -11.46
N GLU A 204 -6.31 -25.18 -10.18
CA GLU A 204 -6.46 -24.19 -9.11
C GLU A 204 -5.43 -23.05 -9.27
N LEU A 205 -4.15 -23.40 -9.42
CA LEU A 205 -3.08 -22.40 -9.67
C LEU A 205 -3.31 -21.64 -10.98
N ARG A 206 -3.74 -22.30 -12.06
CA ARG A 206 -4.09 -21.63 -13.30
C ARG A 206 -5.18 -20.58 -13.08
N VAL A 207 -6.23 -20.88 -12.32
CA VAL A 207 -7.32 -19.93 -12.07
C VAL A 207 -6.81 -18.70 -11.31
N LYS A 208 -5.97 -18.91 -10.30
CA LYS A 208 -5.34 -17.82 -9.53
C LYS A 208 -4.46 -16.94 -10.43
N ILE A 209 -3.59 -17.56 -11.24
CA ILE A 209 -2.67 -16.86 -12.15
C ILE A 209 -3.42 -16.08 -13.25
N HIS A 210 -4.56 -16.59 -13.73
CA HIS A 210 -5.40 -15.89 -14.72
C HIS A 210 -6.19 -14.73 -14.10
N GLY A 211 -6.65 -14.85 -12.86
CA GLY A 211 -7.56 -13.88 -12.26
C GLY A 211 -6.85 -12.75 -11.52
N GLN A 212 -5.98 -13.10 -10.56
CA GLN A 212 -5.31 -12.15 -9.67
C GLN A 212 -3.90 -12.64 -9.34
N PRO A 213 -2.99 -12.70 -10.31
CA PRO A 213 -1.66 -13.22 -10.05
C PRO A 213 -0.91 -12.28 -9.09
N ASP A 214 -0.09 -12.84 -8.21
CA ASP A 214 0.83 -12.13 -7.33
C ASP A 214 2.24 -12.76 -7.35
N GLU A 215 3.23 -12.06 -6.80
CA GLU A 215 4.64 -12.51 -6.79
C GLU A 215 4.81 -13.85 -6.06
N LYS A 216 4.00 -14.12 -5.02
CA LYS A 216 4.07 -15.38 -4.26
C LYS A 216 3.60 -16.56 -5.11
N ASP A 217 2.80 -16.31 -6.15
CA ASP A 217 2.39 -17.35 -7.09
C ASP A 217 3.58 -17.97 -7.85
N VAL A 218 4.69 -17.24 -8.04
CA VAL A 218 5.91 -17.82 -8.63
C VAL A 218 6.39 -19.00 -7.78
N GLN A 219 6.50 -18.79 -6.47
CA GLN A 219 6.90 -19.85 -5.55
C GLN A 219 5.85 -20.97 -5.47
N ARG A 220 4.56 -20.65 -5.51
CA ARG A 220 3.50 -21.68 -5.56
C ARG A 220 3.60 -22.57 -6.80
N VAL A 221 3.98 -22.02 -7.95
CA VAL A 221 4.20 -22.80 -9.18
C VAL A 221 5.46 -23.67 -9.07
N ILE A 222 6.55 -23.14 -8.48
CA ILE A 222 7.77 -23.91 -8.17
C ILE A 222 7.44 -25.07 -7.24
N ASP A 223 6.72 -24.82 -6.15
CA ASP A 223 6.35 -25.83 -5.15
C ASP A 223 5.47 -26.92 -5.77
N PHE A 224 4.47 -26.53 -6.57
CA PHE A 224 3.62 -27.49 -7.31
C PHE A 224 4.43 -28.35 -8.27
N LYS A 225 5.34 -27.74 -9.05
CA LYS A 225 6.24 -28.49 -9.95
C LYS A 225 7.05 -29.53 -9.17
N ASN A 226 7.57 -29.16 -8.00
CA ASN A 226 8.39 -30.03 -7.17
C ASN A 226 7.59 -31.15 -6.50
N GLU A 227 6.37 -30.86 -6.05
CA GLU A 227 5.46 -31.85 -5.44
C GLU A 227 5.04 -32.93 -6.44
N HIS A 228 4.78 -32.53 -7.69
CA HIS A 228 4.29 -33.42 -8.75
C HIS A 228 5.41 -33.94 -9.67
N LEU A 229 6.68 -33.75 -9.31
CA LEU A 229 7.83 -33.96 -10.19
C LEU A 229 7.91 -35.36 -10.81
N MET A 230 7.46 -36.39 -10.09
CA MET A 230 7.46 -37.78 -10.57
C MET A 230 6.32 -38.11 -11.55
N GLU A 231 5.30 -37.26 -11.64
CA GLU A 231 4.11 -37.45 -12.46
C GLU A 231 4.13 -36.62 -13.74
N LEU A 232 5.02 -35.63 -13.81
CA LEU A 232 5.18 -34.72 -14.96
C LEU A 232 6.09 -35.34 -16.03
N SER A 233 5.71 -35.17 -17.29
CA SER A 233 6.58 -35.49 -18.43
C SER A 233 7.67 -34.45 -18.61
N ASP A 234 8.75 -34.79 -19.33
CA ASP A 234 9.83 -33.83 -19.65
C ASP A 234 9.30 -32.57 -20.38
N ASP A 235 8.34 -32.73 -21.31
CA ASP A 235 7.66 -31.60 -21.97
C ASP A 235 6.90 -30.71 -20.98
N LEU A 236 6.22 -31.30 -20.00
CA LEU A 236 5.54 -30.54 -18.96
C LEU A 236 6.53 -29.84 -18.03
N LEU A 237 7.64 -30.49 -17.66
CA LEU A 237 8.69 -29.88 -16.84
C LEU A 237 9.29 -28.64 -17.54
N GLU A 238 9.55 -28.72 -18.84
CA GLU A 238 9.99 -27.58 -19.65
C GLU A 238 8.95 -26.46 -19.67
N LYS A 239 7.66 -26.80 -19.77
CA LYS A 239 6.58 -25.80 -19.73
C LYS A 239 6.41 -25.15 -18.36
N PHE A 240 6.61 -25.89 -17.28
CA PHE A 240 6.68 -25.29 -15.94
C PHE A 240 7.87 -24.33 -15.82
N ASP A 241 9.05 -24.69 -16.32
CA ASP A 241 10.20 -23.77 -16.35
C ASP A 241 9.92 -22.54 -17.20
N GLU A 242 9.28 -22.71 -18.35
CA GLU A 242 8.84 -21.59 -19.19
C GLU A 242 7.86 -20.67 -18.43
N LEU A 243 6.87 -21.24 -17.75
CA LEU A 243 5.90 -20.48 -16.95
C LEU A 243 6.59 -19.72 -15.81
N ILE A 244 7.47 -20.38 -15.06
CA ILE A 244 8.22 -19.77 -13.95
C ILE A 244 9.05 -18.61 -14.49
N ASN A 245 9.80 -18.80 -15.57
CA ASN A 245 10.59 -17.72 -16.19
C ASN A 245 9.71 -16.53 -16.61
N HIS A 246 8.55 -16.78 -17.25
CA HIS A 246 7.65 -15.69 -17.63
C HIS A 246 7.08 -14.96 -16.41
N MET A 247 6.75 -15.67 -15.34
CA MET A 247 6.28 -15.08 -14.08
C MET A 247 7.38 -14.31 -13.36
N GLU A 248 8.59 -14.85 -13.27
CA GLU A 248 9.76 -14.15 -12.72
C GLU A 248 10.06 -12.87 -13.52
N LEU A 249 9.94 -12.91 -14.85
CA LEU A 249 10.10 -11.73 -15.70
C LEU A 249 8.96 -10.73 -15.56
N LEU A 250 7.74 -11.18 -15.23
CA LEU A 250 6.59 -10.31 -14.97
C LEU A 250 6.73 -9.57 -13.63
N TYR A 251 7.28 -10.25 -12.63
CA TYR A 251 7.51 -9.70 -11.29
C TYR A 251 8.93 -9.19 -11.06
N ALA A 252 9.79 -9.27 -12.08
CA ALA A 252 11.16 -8.79 -11.97
C ALA A 252 11.17 -7.32 -11.55
N PRO A 253 12.05 -6.93 -10.60
CA PRO A 253 12.17 -5.54 -10.20
C PRO A 253 12.35 -4.62 -11.40
N SER A 254 11.70 -3.46 -11.32
CA SER A 254 11.87 -2.38 -12.30
C SER A 254 13.36 -2.09 -12.51
N ASN A 255 13.79 -1.92 -13.76
CA ASN A 255 15.13 -1.43 -14.08
C ASN A 255 15.06 -0.19 -14.98
N LEU A 256 16.12 0.61 -14.99
CA LEU A 256 16.15 1.88 -15.72
C LEU A 256 15.88 1.75 -17.23
N LYS A 257 16.18 0.59 -17.84
CA LYS A 257 15.90 0.37 -19.27
C LYS A 257 14.40 0.26 -19.52
N THR A 258 13.65 -0.31 -18.57
CA THR A 258 12.19 -0.44 -18.70
C THR A 258 11.48 0.91 -18.71
N LEU A 259 12.07 1.96 -18.11
CA LEU A 259 11.49 3.31 -18.09
C LEU A 259 11.27 3.90 -19.48
N ARG A 260 12.04 3.45 -20.49
CA ARG A 260 11.90 3.89 -21.88
C ARG A 260 10.48 3.67 -22.44
N LYS A 261 9.77 2.64 -21.97
CA LYS A 261 8.39 2.36 -22.38
C LYS A 261 7.41 3.46 -21.94
N TYR A 262 7.73 4.22 -20.89
CA TYR A 262 6.92 5.33 -20.40
C TYR A 262 7.36 6.66 -21.02
N LEU A 263 8.66 6.85 -21.27
CA LEU A 263 9.22 8.09 -21.82
C LEU A 263 8.67 8.46 -23.21
N ILE A 264 8.22 7.48 -23.99
CA ILE A 264 7.56 7.71 -25.29
C ILE A 264 6.27 8.53 -25.16
N HIS A 265 5.61 8.51 -23.99
CA HIS A 265 4.38 9.24 -23.72
C HIS A 265 4.60 10.69 -23.31
N LEU A 266 5.86 11.08 -23.06
CA LEU A 266 6.23 12.47 -22.77
C LEU A 266 6.52 13.21 -24.08
N LYS A 267 6.13 14.49 -24.16
CA LYS A 267 6.41 15.29 -25.35
C LYS A 267 7.93 15.38 -25.60
N PRO A 268 8.41 15.15 -26.84
CA PRO A 268 9.79 15.37 -27.21
C PRO A 268 10.26 16.79 -26.85
N HIS A 269 11.55 16.95 -26.54
CA HIS A 269 12.20 18.24 -26.24
C HIS A 269 11.71 18.99 -24.99
N THR A 270 10.87 18.39 -24.16
CA THR A 270 10.59 18.96 -22.82
C THR A 270 11.81 18.76 -21.91
N SER A 271 12.05 19.73 -21.01
CA SER A 271 13.19 19.69 -20.07
C SER A 271 13.15 18.44 -19.17
N LEU A 272 11.97 18.08 -18.66
CA LEU A 272 11.77 16.88 -17.85
C LEU A 272 12.07 15.59 -18.63
N ARG A 273 11.57 15.46 -19.88
CA ARG A 273 11.87 14.27 -20.69
C ARG A 273 13.37 14.15 -20.93
N LYS A 274 14.04 15.24 -21.31
CA LYS A 274 15.49 15.26 -21.53
C LYS A 274 16.24 14.85 -20.26
N SER A 275 15.85 15.40 -19.11
CA SER A 275 16.40 15.07 -17.80
C SER A 275 16.32 13.57 -17.49
N LEU A 276 15.16 12.94 -17.75
CA LEU A 276 14.96 11.50 -17.55
C LEU A 276 15.70 10.65 -18.58
N ASP A 277 15.73 11.05 -19.85
CA ASP A 277 16.49 10.37 -20.92
C ASP A 277 18.00 10.40 -20.60
N ASP A 278 18.52 11.54 -20.14
CA ASP A 278 19.91 11.70 -19.74
C ASP A 278 20.24 10.84 -18.52
N TYR A 279 19.38 10.82 -17.50
CA TYR A 279 19.52 9.96 -16.33
C TYR A 279 19.56 8.47 -16.71
N VAL A 280 18.63 7.99 -17.54
CA VAL A 280 18.63 6.60 -18.03
C VAL A 280 19.88 6.30 -18.85
N ARG A 281 20.34 7.23 -19.69
CA ARG A 281 21.56 7.03 -20.49
C ARG A 281 22.80 6.88 -19.60
N THR A 282 22.89 7.67 -18.54
CA THR A 282 24.02 7.65 -17.62
C THR A 282 24.02 6.37 -16.78
N PHE A 283 22.93 6.04 -16.10
CA PHE A 283 22.96 5.04 -15.02
C PHE A 283 22.37 3.66 -15.37
N ALA A 284 21.79 3.46 -16.56
CA ALA A 284 21.05 2.22 -16.84
C ALA A 284 21.87 0.92 -16.85
N ASN A 285 23.19 1.01 -16.93
CA ASN A 285 24.11 -0.14 -16.82
C ASN A 285 25.03 -0.02 -15.60
N ASP A 286 24.89 1.04 -14.81
CA ASP A 286 25.77 1.29 -13.68
C ASP A 286 25.28 0.49 -12.47
N PRO A 287 26.21 -0.08 -11.67
CA PRO A 287 25.84 -0.66 -10.40
C PRO A 287 25.28 0.42 -9.46
N PRO A 288 24.55 0.00 -8.41
CA PRO A 288 24.13 0.90 -7.34
C PRO A 288 25.32 1.71 -6.80
N SER A 289 25.14 3.02 -6.65
CA SER A 289 26.16 3.96 -6.15
C SER A 289 25.49 5.18 -5.52
N ALA A 290 26.21 5.89 -4.65
CA ALA A 290 25.72 7.14 -4.06
C ALA A 290 25.26 8.14 -5.14
N ALA A 291 26.08 8.36 -6.17
CA ALA A 291 25.74 9.27 -7.27
C ALA A 291 24.44 8.87 -8.00
N LYS A 292 24.23 7.57 -8.23
CA LYS A 292 22.99 7.07 -8.85
C LYS A 292 21.78 7.29 -7.94
N LEU A 293 21.91 7.01 -6.64
CA LEU A 293 20.82 7.19 -5.67
C LEU A 293 20.45 8.67 -5.49
N MET A 294 21.44 9.55 -5.39
CA MET A 294 21.24 11.01 -5.36
C MET A 294 20.49 11.48 -6.61
N ALA A 295 20.95 11.08 -7.81
CA ALA A 295 20.28 11.42 -9.06
C ALA A 295 18.84 10.84 -9.13
N THR A 296 18.62 9.65 -8.56
CA THR A 296 17.28 9.03 -8.49
C THR A 296 16.33 9.86 -7.62
N ALA A 297 16.78 10.30 -6.44
CA ALA A 297 16.01 11.17 -5.55
C ALA A 297 15.67 12.51 -6.23
N GLU A 298 16.63 13.11 -6.94
CA GLU A 298 16.38 14.33 -7.72
C GLU A 298 15.35 14.11 -8.84
N ARG A 299 15.36 12.96 -9.53
CA ARG A 299 14.34 12.64 -10.55
C ARG A 299 12.97 12.40 -9.92
N LEU A 300 12.88 11.77 -8.76
CA LEU A 300 11.63 11.64 -8.01
C LEU A 300 11.04 13.01 -7.67
N GLN A 301 11.85 13.91 -7.12
CA GLN A 301 11.43 15.27 -6.79
C GLN A 301 11.05 16.07 -8.06
N GLU A 302 11.88 16.04 -9.10
CA GLU A 302 11.61 16.77 -10.34
C GLU A 302 10.29 16.33 -11.00
N ILE A 303 9.99 15.02 -10.96
CA ILE A 303 8.70 14.50 -11.45
C ILE A 303 7.55 15.09 -10.64
N ARG A 304 7.63 15.08 -9.29
CA ARG A 304 6.57 15.63 -8.44
C ARG A 304 6.30 17.09 -8.74
N GLU A 305 7.34 17.91 -8.81
CA GLU A 305 7.25 19.35 -9.07
C GLU A 305 6.66 19.67 -10.45
N LYS A 306 7.07 18.91 -11.48
CA LYS A 306 6.71 19.20 -12.87
C LYS A 306 5.47 18.44 -13.36
N MET A 307 4.89 17.54 -12.56
CA MET A 307 3.79 16.68 -13.00
C MET A 307 2.59 17.49 -13.52
N THR A 308 2.20 18.56 -12.83
CA THR A 308 1.08 19.43 -13.21
C THR A 308 1.38 20.27 -14.47
N THR A 309 2.66 20.48 -14.80
CA THR A 309 3.05 21.20 -16.03
C THR A 309 2.83 20.39 -17.31
N ILE A 310 2.63 19.07 -17.20
CA ILE A 310 2.38 18.19 -18.34
C ILE A 310 0.91 18.24 -18.75
N SER A 311 0.62 18.64 -19.98
CA SER A 311 -0.76 18.86 -20.43
C SER A 311 -1.56 17.60 -20.79
N GLY A 312 -0.93 16.43 -20.90
CA GLY A 312 -1.58 15.19 -21.34
C GLY A 312 -1.78 14.17 -20.22
N ARG A 313 -3.00 13.61 -20.09
CA ARG A 313 -3.33 12.56 -19.11
C ARG A 313 -2.41 11.35 -19.20
N THR A 314 -2.14 10.87 -20.41
CA THR A 314 -1.22 9.74 -20.64
C THR A 314 0.21 10.07 -20.22
N GLY A 315 0.67 11.31 -20.45
CA GLY A 315 2.00 11.74 -20.02
C GLY A 315 2.11 11.84 -18.50
N ARG A 316 1.08 12.35 -17.82
CA ARG A 316 1.03 12.39 -16.35
C ARG A 316 0.99 10.98 -15.74
N LEU A 317 0.23 10.05 -16.33
CA LEU A 317 0.20 8.66 -15.87
C LEU A 317 1.58 8.02 -16.03
N ALA A 318 2.20 8.21 -17.20
CA ALA A 318 3.57 7.75 -17.44
C ALA A 318 4.58 8.32 -16.45
N LEU A 319 4.46 9.59 -16.04
CA LEU A 319 5.30 10.15 -14.98
C LEU A 319 5.06 9.52 -13.61
N LEU A 320 3.79 9.24 -13.27
CA LEU A 320 3.46 8.52 -12.04
C LEU A 320 4.09 7.13 -12.05
N ASP A 321 3.99 6.40 -13.16
CA ASP A 321 4.57 5.06 -13.32
C ASP A 321 6.10 5.08 -13.26
N ILE A 322 6.74 6.06 -13.93
CA ILE A 322 8.19 6.27 -13.84
C ILE A 322 8.57 6.54 -12.39
N SER A 323 7.85 7.41 -11.70
CA SER A 323 8.18 7.74 -10.32
C SER A 323 8.02 6.55 -9.38
N ILE A 324 7.01 5.69 -9.57
CA ILE A 324 6.84 4.45 -8.78
C ILE A 324 8.00 3.48 -9.05
N ALA A 325 8.37 3.29 -10.31
CA ALA A 325 9.51 2.45 -10.68
C ALA A 325 10.85 2.98 -10.12
N LEU A 326 11.05 4.30 -10.10
CA LEU A 326 12.22 4.93 -9.48
C LEU A 326 12.26 4.72 -7.97
N GLU A 327 11.11 4.78 -7.29
CA GLU A 327 11.01 4.49 -5.86
C GLU A 327 11.33 3.03 -5.54
N GLU A 328 10.81 2.08 -6.32
CA GLU A 328 11.13 0.65 -6.18
C GLU A 328 12.64 0.42 -6.33
N MET A 329 13.27 1.01 -7.36
CA MET A 329 14.72 0.93 -7.55
C MET A 329 15.49 1.58 -6.41
N PHE A 330 15.09 2.78 -5.98
CA PHE A 330 15.73 3.48 -4.87
C PHE A 330 15.66 2.65 -3.58
N TYR A 331 14.49 2.10 -3.25
CA TYR A 331 14.29 1.28 -2.06
C TYR A 331 15.18 0.04 -2.03
N VAL A 332 15.35 -0.64 -3.17
CA VAL A 332 16.24 -1.81 -3.25
C VAL A 332 17.71 -1.41 -3.19
N GLU A 333 18.10 -0.35 -3.90
CA GLU A 333 19.50 0.05 -4.05
C GLU A 333 20.05 0.83 -2.84
N ILE A 334 19.22 1.51 -2.04
CA ILE A 334 19.69 2.34 -0.92
C ILE A 334 20.47 1.56 0.14
N ALA A 335 20.18 0.27 0.29
CA ALA A 335 20.89 -0.62 1.21
C ALA A 335 22.38 -0.80 0.83
N SER A 336 22.76 -0.61 -0.44
CA SER A 336 24.16 -0.68 -0.86
C SER A 336 24.94 0.60 -0.57
N TRP A 337 24.27 1.73 -0.31
CA TRP A 337 24.94 2.96 0.10
C TRP A 337 25.26 2.88 1.59
N GLN A 338 26.50 2.50 1.88
CA GLN A 338 27.06 2.44 3.23
C GLN A 338 28.00 3.62 3.41
N PRO A 339 27.60 4.69 4.14
CA PRO A 339 28.45 5.85 4.34
C PRO A 339 29.73 5.52 5.11
N ASP A 340 30.89 5.88 4.56
CA ASP A 340 32.21 5.69 5.17
C ASP A 340 32.67 6.93 5.96
N SER A 341 32.06 8.08 5.70
CA SER A 341 32.35 9.35 6.37
C SER A 341 31.09 9.99 6.98
N LEU A 342 31.28 11.04 7.78
CA LEU A 342 30.17 11.84 8.28
C LEU A 342 29.47 12.57 7.12
N ASP A 343 30.24 13.15 6.20
CA ASP A 343 29.71 13.90 5.06
C ASP A 343 28.81 13.02 4.19
N GLU A 344 29.25 11.78 3.89
CA GLU A 344 28.43 10.83 3.15
C GLU A 344 27.16 10.41 3.90
N LEU A 345 27.20 10.35 5.24
CA LEU A 345 26.02 10.04 6.04
C LEU A 345 25.00 11.18 5.98
N LEU A 346 25.47 12.43 6.04
CA LEU A 346 24.63 13.62 5.94
C LEU A 346 24.03 13.75 4.52
N ASP A 347 24.82 13.48 3.48
CA ASP A 347 24.33 13.42 2.10
C ASP A 347 23.27 12.34 1.93
N LYS A 348 23.52 11.13 2.45
CA LYS A 348 22.56 10.03 2.38
C LYS A 348 21.23 10.39 3.06
N ILE A 349 21.28 11.03 4.23
CA ILE A 349 20.08 11.53 4.93
C ILE A 349 19.33 12.56 4.08
N CYS A 350 20.05 13.57 3.56
CA CYS A 350 19.46 14.64 2.74
C CYS A 350 18.75 14.09 1.51
N TYR A 351 19.44 13.26 0.71
CA TYR A 351 18.89 12.71 -0.52
C TYR A 351 17.82 11.64 -0.29
N THR A 352 17.86 10.91 0.83
CA THR A 352 16.76 10.01 1.21
C THR A 352 15.53 10.79 1.64
N GLY A 353 15.71 11.95 2.31
CA GLY A 353 14.65 12.92 2.58
C GLY A 353 14.05 13.51 1.30
N LEU A 354 14.89 13.86 0.32
CA LEU A 354 14.46 14.33 -1.00
C LEU A 354 13.63 13.26 -1.72
N ALA A 355 14.05 11.99 -1.66
CA ALA A 355 13.27 10.88 -2.20
C ALA A 355 11.93 10.70 -1.46
N ALA A 356 11.90 10.85 -0.13
CA ALA A 356 10.66 10.81 0.66
C ALA A 356 9.70 11.94 0.26
N SER A 357 10.22 13.14 -0.02
CA SER A 357 9.44 14.23 -0.62
C SER A 357 8.96 13.86 -2.02
N GLY A 358 9.83 13.45 -2.94
CA GLY A 358 9.44 13.11 -4.32
C GLY A 358 8.39 11.98 -4.41
N THR A 359 8.35 11.10 -3.41
CA THR A 359 7.37 10.01 -3.29
C THR A 359 6.12 10.37 -2.50
N GLY A 360 6.05 11.59 -1.94
CA GLY A 360 4.87 12.12 -1.27
C GLY A 360 4.74 11.77 0.21
N PHE A 361 5.76 11.18 0.84
CA PHE A 361 5.75 10.99 2.29
C PHE A 361 5.90 12.31 3.06
N LEU A 362 6.49 13.32 2.42
CA LEU A 362 6.51 14.69 2.93
C LEU A 362 5.70 15.59 2.00
N GLU A 363 5.05 16.63 2.52
CA GLU A 363 4.50 17.70 1.70
C GLU A 363 5.61 18.62 1.17
N PRO A 364 5.40 19.35 0.04
CA PRO A 364 6.45 20.20 -0.52
C PRO A 364 6.92 21.27 0.48
N TRP A 365 6.00 21.87 1.24
CA TRP A 365 6.31 22.87 2.25
C TRP A 365 7.09 22.29 3.45
N GLU A 366 6.88 21.01 3.78
CA GLU A 366 7.63 20.31 4.83
C GLU A 366 9.08 20.13 4.42
N TRP A 367 9.30 19.74 3.16
CA TRP A 367 10.64 19.65 2.58
C TRP A 367 11.33 21.03 2.53
N GLU A 368 10.65 22.04 1.98
CA GLU A 368 11.17 23.42 1.88
C GLU A 368 11.57 24.00 3.25
N ALA A 369 10.84 23.64 4.32
CA ALA A 369 11.14 24.10 5.67
C ALA A 369 12.41 23.46 6.27
N LEU A 370 12.85 22.30 5.74
CA LEU A 370 13.95 21.51 6.29
C LEU A 370 15.20 21.50 5.40
N GLU A 371 15.06 21.65 4.08
CA GLU A 371 16.18 21.47 3.14
C GLU A 371 17.38 22.36 3.46
N GLY A 372 17.16 23.62 3.85
CA GLY A 372 18.22 24.55 4.20
C GLY A 372 18.99 24.18 5.48
N GLN A 373 18.43 23.32 6.33
CA GLN A 373 19.07 22.79 7.54
C GLN A 373 19.77 21.45 7.29
N LEU A 374 19.51 20.82 6.13
CA LEU A 374 20.09 19.55 5.71
C LEU A 374 21.32 19.73 4.82
N THR A 375 21.58 20.96 4.36
CA THR A 375 22.75 21.28 3.53
C THR A 375 24.04 21.38 4.35
N LEU A 376 25.15 20.98 3.74
CA LEU A 376 26.49 21.06 4.33
C LEU A 376 27.12 22.44 4.05
N PRO A 377 27.81 23.06 5.04
CA PRO A 377 28.65 24.22 4.79
C PRO A 377 29.76 23.91 3.77
N LEU A 378 29.99 24.85 2.85
CA LEU A 378 30.95 24.70 1.75
C LEU A 378 32.43 24.74 2.20
N ASP A 379 32.71 25.22 3.40
CA ASP A 379 34.06 25.43 3.93
C ASP A 379 34.64 24.21 4.66
N GLY A 380 33.89 23.10 4.74
CA GLY A 380 34.37 21.81 5.26
C GLY A 380 34.63 21.77 6.76
N HIS A 381 34.22 22.82 7.50
CA HIS A 381 34.29 22.87 8.94
C HIS A 381 32.88 22.82 9.54
N PHE A 382 32.64 21.85 10.42
CA PHE A 382 31.35 21.68 11.08
C PHE A 382 31.46 22.05 12.55
N TYR A 383 30.67 23.04 12.97
CA TYR A 383 30.44 23.24 14.39
C TYR A 383 29.45 22.18 14.90
N LEU A 384 29.55 21.88 16.19
CA LEU A 384 28.61 20.95 16.83
C LEU A 384 27.15 21.43 16.70
N GLU A 385 26.95 22.76 16.68
CA GLU A 385 25.64 23.40 16.50
C GLU A 385 25.04 23.11 15.11
N ASP A 386 25.86 23.11 14.05
CA ASP A 386 25.41 22.76 12.69
C ASP A 386 24.95 21.30 12.64
N LEU A 387 25.72 20.40 13.26
CA LEU A 387 25.37 18.98 13.34
C LEU A 387 24.11 18.71 14.16
N LEU A 388 23.89 19.48 15.23
CA LEU A 388 22.64 19.42 16.01
C LEU A 388 21.46 19.90 15.17
N THR A 389 21.62 21.01 14.45
CA THR A 389 20.59 21.55 13.56
C THR A 389 20.22 20.55 12.46
N HIS A 390 21.23 19.96 11.80
CA HIS A 390 21.01 18.91 10.80
C HIS A 390 20.31 17.69 11.41
N LEU A 391 20.76 17.20 12.57
CA LEU A 391 20.12 16.07 13.24
C LEU A 391 18.66 16.35 13.60
N GLU A 392 18.32 17.57 14.02
CA GLU A 392 16.94 17.96 14.31
C GLU A 392 16.08 17.99 13.04
N ALA A 393 16.58 18.56 11.95
CA ALA A 393 15.88 18.54 10.67
C ALA A 393 15.68 17.11 10.17
N ALA A 394 16.71 16.27 10.27
CA ALA A 394 16.67 14.88 9.84
C ALA A 394 15.68 14.03 10.65
N ARG A 395 15.58 14.27 11.97
CA ARG A 395 14.53 13.66 12.81
C ARG A 395 13.13 14.08 12.36
N ARG A 396 12.92 15.36 12.04
CA ARG A 396 11.63 15.85 11.54
C ARG A 396 11.25 15.19 10.21
N LEU A 397 12.21 14.90 9.32
CA LEU A 397 11.92 14.14 8.08
C LEU A 397 11.30 12.77 8.40
N VAL A 398 11.86 12.03 9.36
CA VAL A 398 11.36 10.70 9.77
C VAL A 398 10.01 10.84 10.47
N GLU A 399 9.89 11.78 11.40
CA GLU A 399 8.66 12.05 12.15
C GLU A 399 7.50 12.41 11.21
N TRP A 400 7.67 13.40 10.33
CA TRP A 400 6.61 13.83 9.40
C TRP A 400 6.33 12.76 8.33
N GLY A 401 7.39 12.17 7.77
CA GLY A 401 7.28 11.12 6.76
C GLY A 401 6.48 9.90 7.23
N SER A 402 6.77 9.41 8.44
CA SER A 402 6.09 8.24 9.02
C SER A 402 4.64 8.53 9.43
N GLN A 403 4.26 9.80 9.60
CA GLN A 403 2.89 10.22 9.92
C GLN A 403 2.01 10.38 8.69
N MET A 404 2.56 10.54 7.49
CA MET A 404 1.78 10.69 6.25
C MET A 404 0.81 9.51 5.97
N PRO A 405 1.22 8.22 6.12
CA PRO A 405 0.28 7.10 6.05
C PRO A 405 -0.84 7.18 7.10
N ARG A 406 -0.54 7.61 8.33
CA ARG A 406 -1.55 7.76 9.38
C ARG A 406 -2.52 8.88 9.03
N ALA A 407 -2.02 10.08 8.70
CA ALA A 407 -2.83 11.21 8.28
C ALA A 407 -3.75 10.88 7.09
N THR A 408 -3.28 10.01 6.19
CA THR A 408 -4.06 9.59 5.02
C THR A 408 -5.09 8.51 5.34
N TYR A 409 -4.76 7.48 6.12
CA TYR A 409 -5.57 6.25 6.26
C TYR A 409 -6.18 6.01 7.65
N GLN A 410 -5.99 6.92 8.62
CA GLN A 410 -6.48 6.76 10.00
C GLN A 410 -7.95 6.36 10.11
N ASP A 411 -8.81 7.07 9.41
CA ASP A 411 -10.25 6.81 9.40
C ASP A 411 -10.59 5.35 9.04
N VAL A 412 -9.95 4.81 8.01
CA VAL A 412 -10.22 3.46 7.52
C VAL A 412 -9.56 2.37 8.37
N VAL A 413 -8.33 2.60 8.84
CA VAL A 413 -7.65 1.63 9.71
C VAL A 413 -8.36 1.51 11.05
N GLU A 414 -8.80 2.62 11.64
CA GLU A 414 -9.57 2.60 12.90
C GLU A 414 -10.93 1.92 12.74
N LEU A 415 -11.62 2.15 11.61
CA LEU A 415 -12.85 1.42 11.27
C LEU A 415 -12.60 -0.10 11.29
N TYR A 416 -11.57 -0.55 10.59
CA TYR A 416 -11.24 -1.98 10.49
C TYR A 416 -10.74 -2.57 11.79
N ASN A 417 -9.99 -1.84 12.61
CA ASN A 417 -9.40 -2.37 13.84
C ASN A 417 -10.44 -2.94 14.83
N SER A 418 -11.68 -2.45 14.78
CA SER A 418 -12.77 -2.99 15.58
C SER A 418 -13.10 -4.46 15.26
N PHE A 419 -12.92 -4.90 14.02
CA PHE A 419 -13.29 -6.23 13.52
C PHE A 419 -12.16 -7.02 12.85
N GLU A 420 -11.05 -6.40 12.46
CA GLU A 420 -9.89 -7.03 11.81
C GLU A 420 -8.59 -6.38 12.34
N PRO A 421 -8.03 -6.89 13.46
CA PRO A 421 -6.83 -6.32 14.09
C PRO A 421 -5.58 -6.31 13.21
N LEU A 422 -5.51 -7.17 12.17
CA LEU A 422 -4.39 -7.15 11.23
C LEU A 422 -4.27 -5.82 10.48
N ALA A 423 -5.33 -4.99 10.44
CA ALA A 423 -5.32 -3.67 9.83
C ALA A 423 -4.30 -2.71 10.48
N GLU A 424 -3.93 -2.90 11.76
CA GLU A 424 -2.94 -2.04 12.44
C GLU A 424 -1.56 -2.07 11.78
N GLY A 425 -1.18 -3.23 11.21
CA GLY A 425 0.09 -3.39 10.52
C GLY A 425 0.19 -2.64 9.19
N PHE A 426 -0.90 -2.04 8.70
CA PHE A 426 -0.93 -1.31 7.43
C PHE A 426 0.04 -0.12 7.42
N TYR A 427 0.16 0.63 8.52
CA TYR A 427 1.09 1.76 8.58
C TYR A 427 2.54 1.31 8.51
N ASP A 428 2.87 0.27 9.27
CA ASP A 428 4.21 -0.29 9.31
C ASP A 428 4.63 -0.79 7.93
N GLU A 429 3.72 -1.43 7.18
CA GLU A 429 3.99 -1.84 5.80
C GLU A 429 4.28 -0.64 4.87
N ARG A 430 3.48 0.43 4.95
CA ARG A 430 3.69 1.62 4.11
C ARG A 430 5.00 2.34 4.42
N VAL A 431 5.43 2.34 5.69
CA VAL A 431 6.70 2.95 6.12
C VAL A 431 7.88 2.05 5.76
N ARG A 432 7.80 0.74 6.04
CA ARG A 432 8.91 -0.20 5.80
C ARG A 432 9.22 -0.40 4.31
N ASN A 433 8.20 -0.41 3.46
CA ASN A 433 8.37 -0.54 2.00
C ASN A 433 8.64 0.81 1.32
N SER A 434 9.38 1.70 1.98
CA SER A 434 9.68 3.05 1.49
C SER A 434 11.10 3.50 1.86
N SER A 435 11.51 4.66 1.37
CA SER A 435 12.79 5.27 1.74
C SER A 435 12.90 5.65 3.23
N LEU A 436 11.78 5.71 3.96
CA LEU A 436 11.75 6.09 5.37
C LEU A 436 12.45 5.10 6.30
N LEU A 437 12.48 3.81 5.95
CA LEU A 437 13.18 2.81 6.77
C LEU A 437 14.69 3.10 6.82
N ALA A 438 15.31 3.22 5.64
CA ALA A 438 16.73 3.57 5.53
C ALA A 438 17.02 4.94 6.15
N LEU A 439 16.13 5.92 5.94
CA LEU A 439 16.25 7.25 6.56
C LEU A 439 16.30 7.17 8.08
N GLY A 440 15.38 6.41 8.70
CA GLY A 440 15.34 6.22 10.15
C GLY A 440 16.63 5.62 10.71
N GLU A 441 17.18 4.61 10.03
CA GLU A 441 18.44 3.96 10.40
C GLU A 441 19.64 4.93 10.33
N ASP A 442 19.74 5.71 9.24
CA ASP A 442 20.82 6.68 9.05
C ASP A 442 20.72 7.85 10.06
N VAL A 443 19.49 8.33 10.35
CA VAL A 443 19.25 9.35 11.38
C VAL A 443 19.61 8.83 12.77
N ALA A 444 19.31 7.58 13.08
CA ALA A 444 19.72 6.94 14.33
C ALA A 444 21.25 6.85 14.43
N ARG A 445 21.94 6.52 13.33
CA ARG A 445 23.42 6.50 13.25
C ARG A 445 24.01 7.89 13.47
N LEU A 446 23.45 8.94 12.85
CA LEU A 446 23.86 10.33 13.07
C LEU A 446 23.65 10.73 14.53
N GLY A 447 22.50 10.39 15.12
CA GLY A 447 22.21 10.63 16.53
C GLY A 447 23.24 10.00 17.47
N LYS A 448 23.64 8.74 17.22
CA LYS A 448 24.71 8.06 17.97
C LYS A 448 26.04 8.83 17.85
N PHE A 449 26.39 9.32 16.67
CA PHE A 449 27.60 10.11 16.44
C PHE A 449 27.58 11.44 17.20
N VAL A 450 26.50 12.22 17.07
CA VAL A 450 26.35 13.54 17.72
C VAL A 450 26.34 13.42 19.25
N ASN A 451 25.63 12.43 19.81
CA ASN A 451 25.62 12.19 21.27
C ASN A 451 27.03 11.88 21.80
N LYS A 452 27.81 11.06 21.08
CA LYS A 452 29.19 10.74 21.46
C LYS A 452 30.11 11.98 21.45
N ARG A 453 29.88 12.92 20.53
CA ARG A 453 30.69 14.14 20.39
C ARG A 453 30.28 15.26 21.34
N SER A 454 28.98 15.41 21.59
CA SER A 454 28.41 16.44 22.48
C SER A 454 28.47 16.09 23.96
N GLY A 455 28.60 14.80 24.30
CA GLY A 455 28.45 14.34 25.68
C GLY A 455 27.00 14.31 26.16
N LEU A 456 26.02 14.55 25.28
CA LEU A 456 24.60 14.43 25.59
C LEU A 456 24.22 12.95 25.73
N ALA A 457 23.60 12.60 26.86
CA ALA A 457 23.10 11.26 27.12
C ALA A 457 21.60 11.30 27.42
N THR A 458 20.81 10.56 26.64
CA THR A 458 19.41 10.26 26.96
C THR A 458 19.36 8.85 27.53
N GLN A 459 18.77 8.67 28.71
CA GLN A 459 18.55 7.35 29.31
C GLN A 459 17.05 7.10 29.42
N LEU A 460 16.58 6.05 28.76
CA LEU A 460 15.22 5.54 28.92
C LEU A 460 15.30 4.14 29.53
N MET A 461 14.88 4.03 30.79
CA MET A 461 14.93 2.77 31.55
C MET A 461 16.32 2.11 31.49
N ASN A 462 16.38 0.80 31.22
CA ASN A 462 17.59 0.00 31.02
C ASN A 462 17.75 -0.47 29.57
N LEU A 463 17.20 0.26 28.59
CA LEU A 463 17.30 -0.13 27.18
C LEU A 463 18.75 0.04 26.67
N GLU A 464 19.27 -0.99 26.01
CA GLU A 464 20.61 -0.99 25.42
C GLU A 464 20.69 -0.13 24.16
N ASP A 465 19.68 -0.21 23.27
CA ASP A 465 19.57 0.69 22.12
C ASP A 465 18.68 1.90 22.44
N LYS A 466 19.31 3.07 22.48
CA LYS A 466 18.72 4.35 22.87
C LYS A 466 18.53 5.29 21.68
N SER A 467 18.88 4.84 20.48
CA SER A 467 19.01 5.71 19.31
C SER A 467 17.68 6.19 18.72
N GLY A 468 16.60 5.44 18.96
CA GLY A 468 15.24 5.84 18.59
C GLY A 468 14.54 6.75 19.61
N VAL A 469 15.17 7.06 20.75
CA VAL A 469 14.55 7.86 21.82
C VAL A 469 15.12 9.27 21.82
N ARG A 470 14.22 10.27 21.76
CA ARG A 470 14.58 11.69 21.86
C ARG A 470 14.05 12.27 23.18
N GLY A 471 14.94 12.83 23.99
CA GLY A 471 14.53 13.75 25.04
C GLY A 471 14.10 15.08 24.42
N LEU A 472 12.83 15.45 24.56
CA LEU A 472 12.33 16.74 24.08
C LEU A 472 12.77 17.89 24.99
N ASN A 473 12.89 17.62 26.28
CA ASN A 473 13.34 18.58 27.29
C ASN A 473 14.48 17.98 28.11
N PRO A 474 15.49 18.77 28.48
CA PRO A 474 16.50 18.33 29.43
C PRO A 474 15.85 18.10 30.80
N GLY A 475 16.26 17.04 31.49
CA GLY A 475 15.75 16.73 32.82
C GLY A 475 15.76 15.25 33.12
N TYR A 476 15.14 14.91 34.25
CA TYR A 476 15.00 13.55 34.74
C TYR A 476 13.56 13.34 35.21
N ALA A 477 12.90 12.33 34.68
CA ALA A 477 11.55 11.93 35.06
C ALA A 477 11.55 10.47 35.51
N ILE A 478 10.92 10.18 36.64
CA ILE A 478 10.58 8.82 37.10
C ILE A 478 9.09 8.78 37.32
N GLY A 479 8.44 7.77 36.78
CA GLY A 479 7.04 7.47 37.06
C GLY A 479 6.66 6.10 36.49
N GLU A 480 5.48 5.64 36.84
CA GLU A 480 4.85 4.51 36.14
C GLU A 480 4.62 4.90 34.68
N LEU A 481 5.04 4.04 33.74
CA LEU A 481 4.77 4.24 32.32
C LEU A 481 3.35 3.76 32.00
N VAL A 482 2.50 4.67 31.53
CA VAL A 482 1.11 4.39 31.15
C VAL A 482 0.95 4.57 29.64
N VAL A 483 0.61 3.50 28.93
CA VAL A 483 0.31 3.54 27.49
C VAL A 483 -1.17 3.86 27.30
N VAL A 484 -1.45 4.88 26.49
CA VAL A 484 -2.81 5.38 26.25
C VAL A 484 -3.22 5.11 24.80
N ASP A 485 -4.09 4.12 24.61
CA ASP A 485 -4.55 3.70 23.28
C ASP A 485 -5.50 4.72 22.63
N LYS A 486 -6.27 5.45 23.45
CA LYS A 486 -7.24 6.46 23.00
C LYS A 486 -7.20 7.69 23.88
N THR A 487 -7.07 8.85 23.26
CA THR A 487 -7.14 10.14 23.95
C THR A 487 -8.55 10.72 23.88
N VAL A 488 -9.04 11.18 25.03
CA VAL A 488 -10.32 11.85 25.17
C VAL A 488 -10.10 13.23 25.80
N VAL A 489 -10.99 14.17 25.51
CA VAL A 489 -11.03 15.48 26.18
C VAL A 489 -11.28 15.24 27.67
N ASP A 490 -10.61 16.02 28.53
CA ASP A 490 -10.64 15.93 29.99
C ASP A 490 -10.17 14.58 30.56
N MET A 491 -9.25 13.88 29.86
CA MET A 491 -8.68 12.64 30.38
C MET A 491 -8.04 12.86 31.76
N ALA A 492 -8.45 12.06 32.74
CA ALA A 492 -7.82 12.08 34.06
C ALA A 492 -6.38 11.56 33.95
N VAL A 493 -5.42 12.42 34.25
CA VAL A 493 -4.00 12.10 34.29
C VAL A 493 -3.43 12.34 35.69
N ASP A 494 -2.45 11.51 36.06
CA ASP A 494 -1.72 11.58 37.31
C ASP A 494 -0.39 12.31 37.08
N ASP A 495 -0.13 13.34 37.87
CA ASP A 495 1.04 14.19 37.71
C ASP A 495 2.36 13.46 38.02
N LYS A 496 2.31 12.27 38.63
CA LYS A 496 3.47 11.41 38.95
C LYS A 496 3.76 10.32 37.92
N LYS A 497 2.96 10.22 36.86
CA LYS A 497 3.10 9.17 35.84
C LYS A 497 3.69 9.72 34.54
N ILE A 498 4.27 8.81 33.77
CA ILE A 498 4.79 9.07 32.43
C ILE A 498 3.82 8.47 31.44
N TYR A 499 3.29 9.26 30.52
CA TYR A 499 2.28 8.80 29.57
C TYR A 499 2.87 8.63 28.17
N VAL A 500 2.51 7.53 27.50
CA VAL A 500 2.78 7.31 26.08
C VAL A 500 1.49 7.57 25.31
N PHE A 501 1.50 8.59 24.45
CA PHE A 501 0.36 8.96 23.63
C PHE A 501 0.67 8.78 22.16
N ASN A 502 -0.26 8.17 21.42
CA ASN A 502 -0.22 8.27 19.96
C ASN A 502 -0.49 9.74 19.50
N ARG A 503 -1.40 10.43 20.20
CA ARG A 503 -1.62 11.88 20.06
C ARG A 503 -2.08 12.47 21.38
N PRO A 504 -1.28 13.31 22.06
CA PRO A 504 -1.68 13.90 23.33
C PRO A 504 -2.93 14.77 23.17
N PRO A 505 -3.86 14.76 24.14
CA PRO A 505 -5.04 15.63 24.09
C PRO A 505 -4.61 17.09 24.17
N VAL A 506 -5.34 17.97 23.48
CA VAL A 506 -5.00 19.40 23.37
C VAL A 506 -5.02 20.11 24.73
N ASP A 507 -5.79 19.56 25.66
CA ASP A 507 -6.05 20.00 27.03
C ASP A 507 -5.31 19.14 28.07
N LEU A 508 -4.25 18.43 27.68
CA LEU A 508 -3.46 17.59 28.56
C LEU A 508 -2.96 18.38 29.78
N LYS A 509 -3.40 17.96 30.98
CA LYS A 509 -2.93 18.53 32.25
C LYS A 509 -1.46 18.16 32.49
N PRO A 510 -0.74 18.92 33.33
CA PRO A 510 0.67 18.64 33.64
C PRO A 510 0.88 17.21 34.15
N ILE A 511 1.95 16.57 33.67
CA ILE A 511 2.36 15.20 34.02
C ILE A 511 3.88 15.12 34.18
N SER A 512 4.37 14.04 34.81
CA SER A 512 5.81 13.85 35.06
C SER A 512 6.63 13.65 33.79
N GLY A 513 6.02 13.10 32.72
CA GLY A 513 6.67 12.96 31.44
C GLY A 513 5.73 12.50 30.34
N ILE A 514 6.08 12.82 29.09
CA ILE A 514 5.38 12.38 27.88
C ILE A 514 6.36 11.65 26.99
N ALA A 515 5.94 10.54 26.43
CA ALA A 515 6.52 9.94 25.24
C ALA A 515 5.44 9.84 24.14
N SER A 516 5.86 9.90 22.89
CA SER A 516 4.98 9.87 21.72
C SER A 516 5.60 9.04 20.61
#